data_AF-A0A962IM13-F1
#
_entry.id   AF-A0A962IM13-F1
#
_cell.length_a   1.000
_cell.length_b   1.000
_cell.length_c   1.000
_cell.angle_alpha   90.00
_cell.angle_beta   90.00
_cell.angle_gamma   90.00
#
_symmetry.space_group_name_H-M   'P 1'
#
loop_
_entity.id
_entity.type
_entity.pdbx_description
1 polymer ?
#
loop_
_entity_poly.entity_id
_entity_poly.type
_entity_poly.pdbx_seq_one_letter_code
_entity_poly.pdbx_strand_id
1 'polypeptide(L)'
;MSAPAWFAPIARRLPGPRWLVIGVPFIWMLLFFAVPFAIALKISFSKALIAMPPYSPVVSWEGAVLTLKLNFDNYLFLVRDSLYVNAYLSSLKIA
;
A
#
# COMPACT_ATOMS: atom_id res chain seq x y z
N MET A 1 5.70 39.07 -35.51
CA MET A 1 5.27 39.48 -34.15
C MET A 1 5.70 38.40 -33.18
N SER A 2 6.77 38.64 -32.42
CA SER A 2 7.41 37.67 -31.52
C SER A 2 6.77 37.71 -30.13
N ALA A 3 6.36 36.55 -29.62
CA ALA A 3 5.75 36.40 -28.30
C ALA A 3 6.78 36.66 -27.17
N PRO A 4 6.35 37.20 -26.01
CA PRO A 4 7.27 37.72 -25.01
C PRO A 4 7.84 36.62 -24.08
N ALA A 5 9.15 36.71 -23.78
CA ALA A 5 10.00 35.63 -23.25
C ALA A 5 9.94 35.38 -21.72
N TRP A 6 8.98 35.95 -21.01
CA TRP A 6 8.96 36.01 -19.53
C TRP A 6 8.33 34.78 -18.84
N PHE A 7 7.78 33.82 -19.57
CA PHE A 7 7.26 32.54 -19.02
C PHE A 7 8.18 31.32 -19.22
N ALA A 8 9.33 31.49 -19.88
CA ALA A 8 10.18 30.39 -20.33
C ALA A 8 10.83 29.49 -19.24
N PRO A 9 11.14 29.93 -18.00
CA PRO A 9 11.98 29.12 -17.12
C PRO A 9 11.22 28.00 -16.38
N ILE A 10 9.89 28.05 -16.31
CA ILE A 10 9.07 27.05 -15.59
C ILE A 10 8.77 25.83 -16.49
N ALA A 11 8.50 26.05 -17.78
CA ALA A 11 8.15 24.96 -18.71
C ALA A 11 9.30 23.96 -18.94
N ARG A 12 10.55 24.36 -18.71
CA ARG A 12 11.73 23.51 -18.93
C ARG A 12 11.92 22.42 -17.85
N ARG A 13 11.17 22.48 -16.74
CA ARG A 13 11.18 21.47 -15.67
C ARG A 13 9.95 20.57 -15.65
N LEU A 14 8.95 20.85 -16.50
CA LEU A 14 7.77 20.01 -16.58
C LEU A 14 8.08 18.75 -17.38
N PRO A 15 7.66 17.57 -16.90
CA PRO A 15 7.83 16.33 -17.63
C PRO A 15 7.10 16.44 -18.98
N GLY A 16 7.87 16.56 -20.06
CA GLY A 16 7.34 16.61 -21.42
C GLY A 16 6.69 15.27 -21.83
N PRO A 17 6.11 15.16 -23.04
CA PRO A 17 5.40 13.96 -23.51
C PRO A 17 6.19 12.64 -23.38
N ARG A 18 7.53 12.72 -23.43
CA ARG A 18 8.45 11.58 -23.22
C ARG A 18 8.33 10.96 -21.81
N TRP A 19 8.01 11.75 -20.80
CA TRP A 19 7.82 11.26 -19.43
C TRP A 19 6.51 10.49 -19.26
N LEU A 20 5.47 10.78 -20.05
CA LEU A 20 4.26 9.95 -20.06
C LEU A 20 4.57 8.58 -20.66
N VAL A 21 5.38 8.51 -21.72
CA VAL A 21 5.79 7.25 -22.34
C VAL A 21 6.61 6.38 -21.36
N ILE A 22 7.44 6.99 -20.53
CA ILE A 22 8.22 6.28 -19.49
C ILE A 22 7.35 5.96 -18.26
N GLY A 23 6.55 6.92 -17.82
CA GLY A 23 5.78 6.84 -16.58
C GLY A 23 4.70 5.76 -16.64
N VAL A 24 4.06 5.54 -17.78
CA VAL A 24 3.00 4.55 -17.92
C VAL A 24 3.48 3.13 -17.56
N PRO A 25 4.58 2.59 -18.14
CA PRO A 25 5.15 1.31 -17.71
C PRO A 25 5.53 1.23 -16.23
N PHE A 26 6.10 2.30 -15.66
CA PHE A 26 6.49 2.32 -14.24
C PHE A 26 5.27 2.34 -13.31
N ILE A 27 4.23 3.11 -13.64
CA ILE A 27 2.97 3.12 -12.89
C ILE A 27 2.32 1.75 -12.95
N TRP A 28 2.33 1.11 -14.12
CA TRP A 28 1.83 -0.24 -14.28
C TRP A 28 2.59 -1.22 -13.39
N MET A 29 3.92 -1.22 -13.45
CA MET A 29 4.76 -2.05 -12.59
C MET A 29 4.50 -1.78 -11.11
N LEU A 30 4.40 -0.51 -10.71
CA LEU A 30 4.14 -0.12 -9.32
C LEU A 30 2.76 -0.60 -8.86
N LEU A 31 1.72 -0.47 -9.68
CA LEU A 31 0.38 -0.94 -9.35
C LEU A 31 0.36 -2.46 -9.14
N PHE A 32 0.88 -3.22 -10.10
CA PHE A 32 0.90 -4.68 -9.99
C PHE A 32 1.82 -5.18 -8.88
N PHE A 33 2.87 -4.43 -8.56
CA PHE A 33 3.70 -4.68 -7.39
C PHE A 33 2.93 -4.37 -6.10
N ALA A 34 2.30 -3.20 -5.98
CA ALA A 34 1.73 -2.71 -4.72
C ALA A 34 0.38 -3.35 -4.37
N VAL A 35 -0.46 -3.67 -5.36
CA VAL A 35 -1.78 -4.28 -5.14
C VAL A 35 -1.73 -5.54 -4.26
N PRO A 36 -0.88 -6.56 -4.52
CA PRO A 36 -0.81 -7.75 -3.66
C PRO A 36 -0.39 -7.41 -2.22
N PHE A 37 0.54 -6.47 -2.01
CA PHE A 37 0.91 -6.01 -0.67
C PHE A 37 -0.22 -5.25 0.01
N ALA A 38 -0.97 -4.43 -0.72
CA ALA A 38 -2.13 -3.72 -0.18
C ALA A 38 -3.24 -4.70 0.26
N ILE A 39 -3.44 -5.80 -0.50
CA ILE A 39 -4.35 -6.88 -0.12
C ILE A 39 -3.85 -7.57 1.16
N ALA A 40 -2.57 -7.94 1.24
CA ALA A 40 -1.99 -8.53 2.43
C ALA A 40 -2.10 -7.62 3.66
N LEU A 41 -1.84 -6.31 3.49
CA LEU A 41 -1.99 -5.29 4.52
C LEU A 41 -3.45 -5.14 4.97
N LYS A 42 -4.41 -5.20 4.06
CA LYS A 42 -5.83 -5.22 4.43
C LYS A 42 -6.15 -6.45 5.28
N ILE A 43 -5.64 -7.62 4.91
CA ILE A 43 -5.89 -8.87 5.63
C ILE A 43 -5.21 -8.84 7.01
N SER A 44 -4.03 -8.25 7.16
CA SER A 44 -3.34 -8.17 8.45
C SER A 44 -4.11 -7.36 9.50
N PHE A 45 -5.00 -6.45 9.09
CA PHE A 45 -5.93 -5.73 9.97
C PHE A 45 -7.31 -6.39 10.10
N SER A 46 -7.55 -7.56 9.48
CA SER A 46 -8.83 -8.27 9.55
C SER A 46 -8.87 -9.30 10.70
N LYS A 47 -10.07 -9.76 11.05
CA LYS A 47 -10.25 -10.93 11.92
C LYS A 47 -10.44 -12.18 11.06
N ALA A 48 -9.78 -13.28 11.41
CA ALA A 48 -10.04 -14.58 10.80
C ALA A 48 -11.46 -15.04 11.17
N LEU A 49 -12.22 -15.51 10.19
CA LEU A 49 -13.59 -15.98 10.36
C LEU A 49 -13.77 -17.34 9.72
N ILE A 50 -14.61 -18.20 10.33
CA ILE A 50 -15.09 -19.44 9.71
C ILE A 50 -16.23 -19.07 8.75
N ALA A 51 -15.87 -18.44 7.64
CA ALA A 51 -16.79 -17.97 6.60
C ALA A 51 -16.09 -17.89 5.23
N MET A 52 -16.85 -17.58 4.18
CA MET A 52 -16.30 -17.21 2.87
C MET A 52 -16.66 -15.76 2.56
N PRO A 53 -15.69 -14.84 2.41
CA PRO A 53 -14.24 -15.01 2.57
C PRO A 53 -13.81 -15.32 4.03
N PRO A 54 -12.64 -15.95 4.27
CA PRO A 54 -12.19 -16.37 5.60
C PRO A 54 -11.63 -15.21 6.46
N TYR A 55 -12.06 -13.98 6.19
CA TYR A 55 -11.61 -12.77 6.89
C TYR A 55 -12.74 -11.73 6.96
N SER A 56 -12.74 -10.94 8.04
CA SER A 56 -13.72 -9.87 8.21
C SER A 56 -13.46 -8.68 7.28
N PRO A 57 -14.50 -8.00 6.76
CA PRO A 57 -14.33 -6.72 6.09
C PRO A 57 -13.70 -5.67 7.02
N VAL A 58 -12.61 -5.04 6.58
CA VAL A 58 -11.97 -3.91 7.27
C VAL A 58 -12.69 -2.59 6.99
N VAL A 59 -13.18 -2.43 5.76
CA VAL A 59 -13.98 -1.28 5.33
C VAL A 59 -15.34 -1.81 4.92
N SER A 60 -16.41 -1.24 5.48
CA SER A 60 -17.79 -1.49 5.06
C SER A 60 -18.52 -0.16 4.85
N TRP A 61 -19.48 -0.18 3.93
CA TRP A 61 -20.32 0.97 3.62
C TRP A 61 -21.78 0.55 3.77
N GLU A 62 -22.50 1.23 4.66
CA GLU A 62 -23.92 0.96 4.95
C GLU A 62 -24.70 2.25 4.74
N GLY A 63 -25.47 2.32 3.65
CA GLY A 63 -26.11 3.57 3.22
C GLY A 63 -25.06 4.65 2.95
N ALA A 64 -25.08 5.75 3.71
CA ALA A 64 -24.09 6.82 3.62
C ALA A 64 -22.96 6.70 4.67
N VAL A 65 -22.96 5.66 5.50
CA VAL A 65 -22.01 5.50 6.61
C VAL A 65 -20.83 4.62 6.20
N LEU A 66 -19.62 5.18 6.29
CA LEU A 66 -18.37 4.45 6.14
C LEU A 66 -17.89 3.95 7.52
N THR A 67 -17.71 2.63 7.64
CA THR A 67 -17.20 2.00 8.85
C THR A 67 -15.81 1.39 8.58
N LEU A 68 -14.85 1.73 9.43
CA LEU A 68 -13.49 1.19 9.40
C LEU A 68 -13.23 0.37 10.68
N LYS A 69 -12.95 -0.93 10.52
CA LYS A 69 -12.67 -1.89 11.61
C LYS A 69 -11.24 -2.42 11.47
N LEU A 70 -10.34 -1.93 12.34
CA LEU A 70 -8.94 -2.35 12.37
C LEU A 70 -8.70 -3.31 13.54
N ASN A 71 -8.13 -4.49 13.25
CA ASN A 71 -7.73 -5.47 14.25
C ASN A 71 -6.22 -5.43 14.50
N PHE A 72 -5.81 -4.85 15.63
CA PHE A 72 -4.40 -4.81 16.05
C PHE A 72 -3.97 -6.06 16.83
N ASP A 73 -4.88 -6.93 17.23
CA ASP A 73 -4.56 -8.13 18.00
C ASP A 73 -3.63 -9.07 17.23
N ASN A 74 -3.74 -9.10 15.89
CA ASN A 74 -2.85 -9.88 15.03
C ASN A 74 -1.38 -9.47 15.20
N TYR A 75 -1.09 -8.17 15.30
CA TYR A 75 0.27 -7.67 15.51
C TYR A 75 0.74 -7.87 16.95
N LEU A 76 -0.18 -7.65 17.90
CA LEU A 76 0.12 -7.81 19.31
C LEU A 76 0.45 -9.27 19.66
N PHE A 77 -0.24 -10.22 19.01
CA PHE A 77 0.05 -11.65 19.09
C PHE A 77 1.50 -11.95 18.68
N LEU A 78 1.96 -11.44 17.53
CA LEU A 78 3.32 -11.67 17.04
C LEU A 78 4.41 -11.15 17.99
N VAL A 79 4.16 -10.00 18.63
CA VAL A 79 5.14 -9.37 19.54
C VAL A 79 5.12 -10.00 20.94
N ARG A 80 3.97 -10.51 21.38
CA ARG A 80 3.84 -11.14 22.71
C ARG A 80 4.23 -12.60 22.73
N ASP A 81 4.15 -13.27 21.59
CA ASP A 81 4.53 -14.68 21.49
C ASP A 81 6.05 -14.83 21.43
N SER A 82 6.62 -15.43 22.48
CA SER A 82 8.06 -15.63 22.59
C SER A 82 8.63 -16.46 21.45
N LEU A 83 7.88 -17.40 20.87
CA LEU A 83 8.35 -18.21 19.75
C LEU A 83 8.59 -17.35 18.51
N TYR A 84 7.63 -16.47 18.18
CA TYR A 84 7.75 -15.57 17.03
C TYR A 84 8.88 -14.57 17.20
N VAL A 85 9.01 -13.96 18.37
CA VAL A 85 10.11 -13.02 18.67
C VAL A 85 11.46 -13.71 18.58
N ASN A 86 11.60 -14.89 19.19
CA ASN A 86 12.85 -15.65 19.15
C ASN A 86 13.23 -16.09 17.73
N ALA A 87 12.25 -16.53 16.92
CA ALA A 87 12.48 -16.89 15.53
C ALA A 87 12.93 -15.67 14.69
N TYR A 88 12.32 -14.51 14.91
CA TYR A 88 12.69 -13.26 14.23
C TYR A 88 14.13 -12.83 14.58
N LEU A 89 14.48 -12.81 15.87
CA LEU A 89 15.82 -12.46 16.32
C LEU A 89 16.88 -13.45 15.85
N SER A 90 16.56 -14.75 15.85
CA SER A 90 17.45 -15.79 15.32
C SER A 90 17.69 -15.61 13.82
N SER A 91 16.64 -15.29 13.05
CA SER A 91 16.77 -15.02 11.62
C SER A 91 17.66 -13.80 11.35
N LEU A 92 17.51 -12.73 12.15
CA LEU A 92 18.36 -11.54 12.04
C LEU A 92 19.82 -11.83 12.41
N LYS A 93 20.07 -12.72 13.38
CA LYS A 93 21.42 -13.14 13.77
C LYS A 93 22.13 -13.95 12.68
N ILE A 94 21.37 -14.68 11.87
CA ILE A 94 21.91 -15.54 10.80
C ILE A 94 22.14 -14.76 9.51
N ALA A 95 21.31 -13.74 9.24
CA ALA A 95 21.33 -12.92 8.02
C ALA A 95 22.57 -12.04 7.88
#